data_AF-A0A0F9B112-F1
#
_entry.id   AF-A0A0F9B112-F1
#
_cell.length_a   1.000
_cell.length_b   1.000
_cell.length_c   1.000
_cell.angle_alpha   90.00
_cell.angle_beta   90.00
_cell.angle_gamma   90.00
#
_symmetry.space_group_name_H-M   'P 1'
#
loop_
_entity.id
_entity.type
_entity.pdbx_description
1 polymer ?
#
loop_
_entity_poly.entity_id
_entity_poly.type
_entity_poly.pdbx_seq_one_letter_code
_entity_poly.pdbx_strand_id
1 'polypeptide(L)'
;ITVMNRLKALLPDVPKGKETVCVLNGNRIEAFPSHHLASARGLNPQIVFLDEADFFPPGQQQEARMVSERYIAKTDPHILMVSTPNLPGGLYENMESEEKSIYKRITWNYEVGLGKIYTQEDIRKAKESPSFEREYNLKYGYGIGDIFIDFDEILVEYDTNYLGGSCGTYADPGFGSSKFGRISGEIRDGIIYITEADEFTREAPSNMLDVMETSWQRHKQNCKVDANNTGFIKDLNLRGIPALGIAFGETVPETEGSATTITLRRKCP
;
A
#
# COMPACT_ATOMS: atom_id res chain seq x y z
N ILE A 1 12.26 1.24 23.22
CA ILE A 1 12.53 1.78 24.59
C ILE A 1 11.60 1.14 25.65
N THR A 2 10.38 0.74 25.29
CA THR A 2 9.42 -0.01 26.13
C THR A 2 9.86 -1.44 26.52
N VAL A 3 10.53 -2.19 25.63
CA VAL A 3 10.92 -3.59 25.89
C VAL A 3 11.91 -3.73 27.04
N MET A 4 12.89 -2.82 27.15
CA MET A 4 13.89 -2.89 28.22
C MET A 4 13.29 -2.61 29.60
N ASN A 5 12.27 -1.76 29.67
CA ASN A 5 11.52 -1.53 30.90
C ASN A 5 10.70 -2.76 31.29
N ARG A 6 10.10 -3.47 30.32
CA ARG A 6 9.42 -4.76 30.58
C ARG A 6 10.40 -5.82 31.10
N LEU A 7 11.58 -5.93 30.49
CA LEU A 7 12.62 -6.87 30.94
C LEU A 7 13.05 -6.59 32.40
N LYS A 8 13.31 -5.32 32.73
CA LYS A 8 13.66 -4.90 34.09
C LYS A 8 12.52 -5.15 35.09
N ALA A 9 11.27 -4.98 34.66
CA ALA A 9 10.10 -5.26 35.51
C ALA A 9 9.95 -6.76 35.83
N LEU A 10 10.35 -7.64 34.92
CA LEU A 10 10.37 -9.10 35.15
C LEU A 10 11.48 -9.55 36.09
N LEU A 11 12.53 -8.73 36.26
CA LEU A 11 13.73 -9.07 37.02
C LEU A 11 14.00 -8.00 38.10
N PRO A 12 13.31 -8.08 39.26
CA PRO A 12 13.31 -7.01 40.26
C PRO A 12 14.70 -6.71 40.87
N ASP A 13 15.62 -7.67 40.82
CA ASP A 13 16.99 -7.54 41.35
C ASP A 13 17.96 -6.85 40.36
N VAL A 14 17.51 -6.50 39.15
CA VAL A 14 18.34 -5.80 38.17
C VAL A 14 18.55 -4.34 38.60
N PRO A 15 19.81 -3.87 38.67
CA PRO A 15 20.10 -2.48 39.03
C PRO A 15 19.40 -1.48 38.11
N LYS A 16 18.81 -0.44 38.71
CA LYS A 16 18.24 0.68 37.95
C LYS A 16 19.36 1.43 37.23
N GLY A 17 19.27 1.49 35.90
CA GLY A 17 20.23 2.17 35.02
C GLY A 17 19.53 2.83 33.84
N LYS A 18 20.31 3.25 32.83
CA LYS A 18 19.79 3.88 31.59
C LYS A 18 18.63 3.07 31.00
N GLU A 19 17.60 3.75 30.48
CA GLU A 19 16.39 3.09 29.98
C GLU A 19 16.67 2.01 28.94
N THR A 20 17.63 2.26 28.03
CA THR A 20 18.00 1.35 26.93
C THR A 20 18.97 0.24 27.32
N VAL A 21 19.49 0.23 28.55
CA VAL A 21 20.56 -0.71 28.97
C VAL A 21 20.10 -1.52 30.19
N CYS A 22 20.34 -2.82 30.16
CA CYS A 22 20.20 -3.73 31.29
C CYS A 22 21.52 -4.49 31.47
N VAL A 23 21.97 -4.66 32.72
CA VAL A 23 23.09 -5.55 33.04
C VAL A 23 22.54 -6.71 33.85
N LEU A 24 22.61 -7.91 33.30
CA LEU A 24 22.10 -9.13 33.90
C LEU A 24 23.21 -10.18 33.93
N ASN A 25 23.54 -10.67 35.14
CA ASN A 25 24.62 -11.65 35.34
C ASN A 25 25.95 -11.26 34.68
N GLY A 26 26.30 -9.96 34.74
CA GLY A 26 27.51 -9.42 34.10
C GLY A 26 27.40 -9.17 32.59
N ASN A 27 26.30 -9.58 31.95
CA ASN A 27 26.06 -9.35 30.52
C ASN A 27 25.33 -8.04 30.30
N ARG A 28 25.84 -7.23 29.36
CA ARG A 28 25.23 -5.95 28.99
C ARG A 28 24.29 -6.14 27.80
N ILE A 29 23.01 -5.91 28.03
CA ILE A 29 21.96 -5.92 27.00
C ILE A 29 21.62 -4.47 26.69
N GLU A 30 21.67 -4.10 25.41
CA GLU A 30 21.35 -2.74 24.96
C GLU A 30 20.32 -2.77 23.84
N ALA A 31 19.29 -1.96 23.97
CA ALA A 31 18.21 -1.84 22.99
C ALA A 31 18.34 -0.54 22.20
N PHE A 32 18.21 -0.64 20.88
CA PHE A 32 18.24 0.49 19.96
C PHE A 32 16.90 0.62 19.24
N PRO A 33 16.41 1.83 18.96
CA PRO A 33 15.29 2.01 18.04
C PRO A 33 15.75 1.68 16.61
N SER A 34 14.84 1.15 15.79
CA SER A 34 15.08 0.81 14.39
C SER A 34 15.60 2.00 13.56
N HIS A 35 15.21 3.23 13.91
CA HIS A 35 15.59 4.44 13.20
C HIS A 35 17.00 4.97 13.46
N HIS A 36 17.75 4.40 14.42
CA HIS A 36 19.09 4.89 14.78
C HIS A 36 20.08 3.75 15.02
N LEU A 37 20.45 3.03 13.95
CA LEU A 37 21.38 1.90 14.01
C LEU A 37 22.87 2.30 13.99
N ALA A 38 23.18 3.57 13.75
CA ALA A 38 24.56 4.06 13.68
C ALA A 38 25.36 3.77 14.97
N SER A 39 24.74 3.91 16.14
CA SER A 39 25.39 3.64 17.42
C SER A 39 25.65 2.14 17.64
N ALA A 40 24.78 1.27 17.12
CA ALA A 40 24.96 -0.18 17.22
C ALA A 40 26.24 -0.65 16.52
N ARG A 41 26.66 0.05 15.45
CA ARG A 41 27.93 -0.20 14.73
C ARG A 41 29.16 -0.10 15.62
N GLY A 42 29.15 0.67 16.71
CA GLY A 42 30.32 0.79 17.59
C GLY A 42 30.59 -0.45 18.46
N LEU A 43 29.65 -1.40 18.54
CA LEU A 43 29.66 -2.46 19.54
C LEU A 43 30.42 -3.71 19.11
N ASN A 44 30.54 -4.67 20.04
CA ASN A 44 31.07 -6.03 19.85
C ASN A 44 30.08 -7.06 20.43
N PRO A 45 28.88 -7.22 19.83
CA PRO A 45 27.85 -8.09 20.37
C PRO A 45 28.23 -9.56 20.25
N GLN A 46 27.77 -10.37 21.21
CA GLN A 46 27.76 -11.84 21.13
C GLN A 46 26.42 -12.38 20.60
N ILE A 47 25.36 -11.58 20.74
CA ILE A 47 24.02 -11.86 20.24
C ILE A 47 23.47 -10.57 19.61
N VAL A 48 22.86 -10.69 18.44
CA VAL A 48 22.08 -9.63 17.79
C VAL A 48 20.65 -10.11 17.67
N PHE A 49 19.69 -9.33 18.15
CA PHE A 49 18.27 -9.64 18.10
C PHE A 49 17.51 -8.51 17.40
N LEU A 50 16.86 -8.83 16.29
CA LEU A 50 16.01 -7.93 15.52
C LEU A 50 14.55 -8.39 15.66
N ASP A 51 13.75 -7.60 16.37
CA ASP A 51 12.33 -7.86 16.63
C ASP A 51 11.45 -7.01 15.71
N GLU A 52 10.35 -7.58 15.21
CA GLU A 52 9.46 -6.97 14.22
C GLU A 52 10.20 -6.38 13.00
N ALA A 53 11.25 -7.07 12.54
CA ALA A 53 12.18 -6.49 11.57
C ALA A 53 11.58 -6.21 10.18
N ASP A 54 10.48 -6.88 9.80
CA ASP A 54 9.76 -6.62 8.54
C ASP A 54 8.88 -5.35 8.60
N PHE A 55 8.70 -4.77 9.79
CA PHE A 55 8.00 -3.50 10.02
C PHE A 55 8.95 -2.30 10.14
N PHE A 56 10.25 -2.51 10.06
CA PHE A 56 11.17 -1.38 9.95
C PHE A 56 10.89 -0.62 8.65
N PRO A 57 11.15 0.70 8.60
CA PRO A 57 11.02 1.44 7.35
C PRO A 57 11.80 0.75 6.23
N PRO A 58 11.31 0.74 4.98
CA PRO A 58 11.93 -0.01 3.89
C PRO A 58 13.45 0.26 3.73
N GLY A 59 13.88 1.52 3.85
CA GLY A 59 15.30 1.88 3.78
C GLY A 59 16.17 1.40 4.96
N GLN A 60 15.55 1.06 6.10
CA GLN A 60 16.23 0.63 7.32
C GLN A 60 16.26 -0.89 7.51
N GLN A 61 15.37 -1.63 6.84
CA GLN A 61 15.35 -3.08 6.87
C GLN A 61 16.70 -3.68 6.43
N GLN A 62 17.18 -3.27 5.25
CA GLN A 62 18.47 -3.72 4.74
C GLN A 62 19.64 -3.23 5.59
N GLU A 63 19.55 -2.01 6.13
CA GLU A 63 20.57 -1.48 7.04
C GLU A 63 20.67 -2.32 8.32
N ALA A 64 19.54 -2.68 8.93
CA ALA A 64 19.49 -3.53 10.12
C ALA A 64 20.16 -4.87 9.89
N ARG A 65 19.84 -5.51 8.76
CA ARG A 65 20.48 -6.77 8.35
C ARG A 65 21.99 -6.59 8.16
N MET A 66 22.43 -5.64 7.33
CA MET A 66 23.86 -5.39 7.10
C MET A 66 24.62 -5.07 8.40
N VAL A 67 24.02 -4.30 9.30
CA VAL A 67 24.63 -3.96 10.59
C VAL A 67 24.73 -5.19 11.50
N SER A 68 23.78 -6.12 11.43
CA SER A 68 23.88 -7.39 12.17
C SER A 68 24.97 -8.31 11.60
N GLU A 69 24.98 -8.52 10.28
CA GLU A 69 25.84 -9.49 9.60
C GLU A 69 27.32 -9.09 9.58
N ARG A 70 27.63 -7.78 9.61
CA ARG A 70 29.02 -7.29 9.65
C ARG A 70 29.84 -7.87 10.82
N TYR A 71 29.16 -8.31 11.88
CA TYR A 71 29.80 -8.82 13.09
C TYR A 71 30.23 -10.28 12.98
N ILE A 72 29.75 -11.02 11.97
CA ILE A 72 30.11 -12.42 11.73
C ILE A 72 31.63 -12.58 11.69
N ALA A 73 32.34 -11.71 10.96
CA ALA A 73 33.81 -11.79 10.87
C ALA A 73 34.55 -11.26 12.12
N LYS A 74 33.86 -10.60 13.07
CA LYS A 74 34.50 -9.89 14.19
C LYS A 74 34.32 -10.62 15.52
N THR A 75 33.08 -10.92 15.87
CA THR A 75 32.71 -11.58 17.13
C THR A 75 31.98 -12.89 16.91
N ASP A 76 31.65 -13.23 15.66
CA ASP A 76 30.87 -14.40 15.28
C ASP A 76 29.59 -14.57 16.14
N PRO A 77 28.71 -13.55 16.19
CA PRO A 77 27.56 -13.56 17.09
C PRO A 77 26.45 -14.48 16.60
N HIS A 78 25.59 -14.90 17.52
CA HIS A 78 24.28 -15.44 17.15
C HIS A 78 23.35 -14.30 16.70
N ILE A 79 22.90 -14.36 15.45
CA ILE A 79 21.95 -13.39 14.89
C ILE A 79 20.56 -14.02 14.85
N LEU A 80 19.61 -13.40 15.56
CA LEU A 80 18.22 -13.81 15.62
C LEU A 80 17.35 -12.70 15.04
N MET A 81 16.48 -13.07 14.11
CA MET A 81 15.55 -12.16 13.45
C MET A 81 14.15 -12.74 13.59
N VAL A 82 13.22 -11.96 14.12
CA VAL A 82 11.82 -12.34 14.30
C VAL A 82 10.92 -11.24 13.73
N SER A 83 9.88 -11.64 12.99
CA SER A 83 8.84 -10.74 12.51
C SER A 83 7.61 -11.54 12.07
N THR A 84 6.45 -10.91 12.04
CA THR A 84 5.34 -11.33 11.16
C THR A 84 5.56 -10.77 9.76
N PRO A 85 5.10 -11.46 8.69
CA PRO A 85 5.16 -10.94 7.32
C PRO A 85 4.47 -9.58 7.20
N ASN A 86 5.01 -8.69 6.37
CA ASN A 86 4.44 -7.37 6.14
C ASN A 86 4.14 -7.12 4.66
N LEU A 87 4.90 -6.23 4.00
CA LEU A 87 4.68 -5.85 2.61
C LEU A 87 5.39 -6.84 1.67
N PRO A 88 4.82 -7.10 0.48
CA PRO A 88 5.54 -7.80 -0.56
C PRO A 88 6.84 -7.05 -0.94
N GLY A 89 7.90 -7.78 -1.24
CA GLY A 89 9.24 -7.28 -1.44
C GLY A 89 9.95 -6.84 -0.16
N GLY A 90 9.40 -7.16 1.02
CA GLY A 90 9.99 -6.88 2.32
C GLY A 90 11.25 -7.70 2.63
N LEU A 91 11.86 -7.43 3.78
CA LEU A 91 13.08 -8.07 4.24
C LEU A 91 12.95 -9.60 4.24
N TYR A 92 11.87 -10.12 4.81
CA TYR A 92 11.72 -11.57 5.00
C TYR A 92 11.41 -12.29 3.69
N GLU A 93 10.57 -11.75 2.82
CA GLU A 93 10.28 -12.36 1.51
C GLU A 93 11.56 -12.40 0.64
N ASN A 94 12.33 -11.32 0.64
CA ASN A 94 13.64 -11.28 -0.02
C ASN A 94 14.58 -12.33 0.58
N MET A 95 14.67 -12.41 1.91
CA MET A 95 15.49 -13.41 2.58
C MET A 95 15.05 -14.84 2.28
N GLU A 96 13.75 -15.10 2.12
CA GLU A 96 13.18 -16.41 1.80
C GLU A 96 13.49 -16.85 0.36
N SER A 97 13.54 -15.90 -0.57
CA SER A 97 13.87 -16.17 -1.99
C SER A 97 15.37 -16.37 -2.26
N GLU A 98 16.25 -16.11 -1.28
CA GLU A 98 17.69 -16.35 -1.43
C GLU A 98 18.02 -17.83 -1.61
N GLU A 99 18.77 -18.15 -2.67
CA GLU A 99 19.25 -19.52 -2.97
C GLU A 99 20.22 -20.03 -1.89
N LYS A 100 21.09 -19.16 -1.38
CA LYS A 100 22.04 -19.46 -0.32
C LYS A 100 21.81 -18.52 0.85
N SER A 101 21.15 -19.04 1.89
CA SER A 101 20.98 -18.31 3.14
C SER A 101 22.05 -18.68 4.16
N ILE A 102 22.56 -17.69 4.86
CA ILE A 102 23.35 -17.90 6.08
C ILE A 102 22.46 -18.21 7.30
N TYR A 103 21.15 -18.04 7.16
CA TYR A 103 20.18 -18.22 8.24
C TYR A 103 19.52 -19.59 8.19
N LYS A 104 19.27 -20.15 9.38
CA LYS A 104 18.32 -21.25 9.55
C LYS A 104 16.91 -20.66 9.67
N ARG A 105 16.09 -20.83 8.64
CA ARG A 105 14.72 -20.29 8.60
C ARG A 105 13.75 -21.22 9.33
N ILE A 106 12.86 -20.64 10.13
CA ILE A 106 11.80 -21.36 10.85
C ILE A 106 10.51 -20.54 10.71
N THR A 107 9.45 -21.18 10.24
CA THR A 107 8.13 -20.55 10.06
C THR A 107 7.12 -21.19 11.00
N TRP A 108 6.35 -20.37 11.72
CA TRP A 108 5.33 -20.82 12.66
C TRP A 108 4.03 -20.06 12.42
N ASN A 109 3.07 -20.72 11.76
CA ASN A 109 1.71 -20.24 11.70
C ASN A 109 1.00 -20.49 13.05
N TYR A 110 -0.22 -19.99 13.18
CA TYR A 110 -0.99 -20.13 14.42
C TYR A 110 -1.28 -21.59 14.82
N GLU A 111 -1.35 -22.50 13.85
CA GLU A 111 -1.65 -23.91 14.10
C GLU A 111 -0.58 -24.57 14.96
N VAL A 112 0.68 -24.14 14.81
CA VAL A 112 1.79 -24.63 15.66
C VAL A 112 1.57 -24.29 17.14
N GLY A 113 0.93 -23.14 17.41
CA GLY A 113 0.63 -22.62 18.74
C GLY A 113 -0.74 -23.02 19.29
N LEU A 114 -1.60 -23.62 18.46
CA LEU A 114 -2.95 -24.02 18.84
C LEU A 114 -2.92 -25.13 19.90
N GLY A 115 -3.64 -24.92 21.00
CA GLY A 115 -3.63 -25.81 22.16
C GLY A 115 -2.36 -25.70 23.03
N LYS A 116 -1.45 -24.76 22.72
CA LYS A 116 -0.25 -24.48 23.53
C LYS A 116 -0.29 -23.06 24.08
N ILE A 117 -0.32 -22.08 23.18
CA ILE A 117 -0.34 -20.64 23.50
C ILE A 117 -1.65 -19.96 23.08
N TYR A 118 -2.40 -20.59 22.16
CA TYR A 118 -3.71 -20.12 21.73
C TYR A 118 -4.78 -21.17 22.02
N THR A 119 -5.95 -20.73 22.50
CA THR A 119 -7.15 -21.56 22.52
C THR A 119 -7.91 -21.44 21.20
N GLN A 120 -8.84 -22.38 20.95
CA GLN A 120 -9.72 -22.30 19.78
C GLN A 120 -10.56 -21.01 19.78
N GLU A 121 -10.96 -20.53 20.95
CA GLU A 121 -11.74 -19.30 21.07
C GLU A 121 -10.90 -18.06 20.77
N ASP A 122 -9.61 -18.05 21.16
CA ASP A 122 -8.70 -16.94 20.81
C ASP A 122 -8.53 -16.85 19.30
N ILE A 123 -8.35 -17.98 18.61
CA ILE A 123 -8.24 -18.02 17.16
C ILE A 123 -9.57 -17.61 16.51
N ARG A 124 -10.72 -18.04 17.05
CA ARG A 124 -12.04 -17.64 16.52
C ARG A 124 -12.20 -16.12 16.55
N LYS A 125 -11.82 -15.47 17.66
CA LYS A 125 -11.82 -14.01 17.77
C LYS A 125 -10.77 -13.36 16.86
N ALA A 126 -9.57 -13.91 16.78
CA ALA A 126 -8.50 -13.37 15.94
C ALA A 126 -8.89 -13.39 14.45
N LYS A 127 -9.65 -14.41 13.99
CA LYS A 127 -10.19 -14.53 12.63
C LYS A 127 -11.15 -13.40 12.24
N GLU A 128 -11.74 -12.71 13.22
CA GLU A 128 -12.58 -11.54 12.95
C GLU A 128 -11.73 -10.31 12.56
N SER A 129 -10.42 -10.33 12.82
CA SER A 129 -9.51 -9.26 12.42
C SER A 129 -9.19 -9.34 10.92
N PRO A 130 -9.22 -8.22 10.18
CA PRO A 130 -8.69 -8.20 8.82
C PRO A 130 -7.20 -8.60 8.80
N SER A 131 -6.42 -8.32 9.84
CA SER A 131 -5.00 -8.69 9.84
C SER A 131 -4.73 -10.20 10.06
N PHE A 132 -5.76 -11.04 10.25
CA PHE A 132 -5.57 -12.44 10.65
C PHE A 132 -4.62 -13.20 9.71
N GLU A 133 -4.82 -13.05 8.41
CA GLU A 133 -4.01 -13.75 7.42
C GLU A 133 -2.52 -13.38 7.49
N ARG A 134 -2.23 -12.10 7.79
CA ARG A 134 -0.85 -11.62 7.94
C ARG A 134 -0.24 -12.08 9.27
N GLU A 135 -0.94 -11.83 10.37
CA GLU A 135 -0.40 -12.06 11.72
C GLU A 135 -0.36 -13.55 12.11
N TYR A 136 -1.26 -14.38 11.55
CA TYR A 136 -1.46 -15.78 11.97
C TYR A 136 -1.19 -16.81 10.87
N ASN A 137 -1.39 -16.47 9.59
CA ASN A 137 -1.21 -17.39 8.45
C ASN A 137 0.04 -17.12 7.60
N LEU A 138 0.91 -16.20 8.05
CA LEU A 138 2.17 -15.87 7.38
C LEU A 138 2.00 -15.33 5.94
N LYS A 139 0.90 -14.62 5.66
CA LYS A 139 0.68 -14.05 4.32
C LYS A 139 1.25 -12.63 4.20
N TYR A 140 2.12 -12.41 3.21
CA TYR A 140 2.55 -11.08 2.78
C TYR A 140 1.41 -10.33 2.08
N GLY A 141 1.41 -9.00 2.18
CA GLY A 141 0.55 -8.15 1.36
C GLY A 141 -0.95 -8.27 1.65
N TYR A 142 -1.36 -8.80 2.81
CA TYR A 142 -2.77 -8.80 3.16
C TYR A 142 -3.26 -7.35 3.36
N GLY A 143 -4.16 -6.90 2.48
CA GLY A 143 -4.59 -5.50 2.35
C GLY A 143 -3.89 -4.72 1.21
N ILE A 144 -3.06 -5.38 0.41
CA ILE A 144 -2.37 -4.84 -0.77
C ILE A 144 -2.58 -5.78 -1.96
N GLY A 145 -3.29 -5.27 -2.95
CA GLY A 145 -3.69 -5.90 -4.20
C GLY A 145 -4.57 -4.90 -4.96
N ASP A 146 -5.08 -5.26 -6.13
CA ASP A 146 -6.09 -4.44 -6.79
C ASP A 146 -7.30 -4.27 -5.85
N ILE A 147 -7.80 -3.03 -5.75
CA ILE A 147 -9.07 -2.75 -5.07
C ILE A 147 -10.26 -3.50 -5.72
N PHE A 148 -10.05 -4.01 -6.93
CA PHE A 148 -10.99 -4.82 -7.69
C PHE A 148 -10.41 -6.24 -7.83
N ILE A 149 -10.99 -7.18 -7.10
CA ILE A 149 -10.71 -8.61 -7.24
C ILE A 149 -11.72 -9.25 -8.20
N ASP A 150 -11.34 -10.37 -8.82
CA ASP A 150 -12.21 -11.21 -9.67
C ASP A 150 -12.79 -10.51 -10.92
N PHE A 151 -12.05 -9.53 -11.49
CA PHE A 151 -12.48 -8.79 -12.70
C PHE A 151 -12.80 -9.73 -13.87
N ASP A 152 -11.99 -10.77 -14.06
CA ASP A 152 -12.15 -11.74 -15.16
C ASP A 152 -13.50 -12.48 -15.12
N GLU A 153 -14.12 -12.63 -13.93
CA GLU A 153 -15.40 -13.32 -13.78
C GLU A 153 -16.62 -12.45 -14.14
N ILE A 154 -16.42 -11.13 -14.21
CA ILE A 154 -17.48 -10.15 -14.48
C ILE A 154 -17.31 -9.45 -15.84
N LEU A 155 -16.35 -9.89 -16.65
CA LEU A 155 -16.15 -9.40 -18.01
C LEU A 155 -17.28 -9.84 -18.94
N VAL A 156 -17.90 -8.86 -19.60
CA VAL A 156 -18.95 -9.08 -20.60
C VAL A 156 -18.63 -8.27 -21.84
N GLU A 157 -18.69 -8.90 -23.02
CA GLU A 157 -18.59 -8.20 -24.29
C GLU A 157 -19.93 -7.50 -24.61
N TYR A 158 -19.85 -6.25 -25.05
CA TYR A 158 -21.01 -5.45 -25.42
C TYR A 158 -20.71 -4.51 -26.59
N ASP A 159 -21.76 -4.00 -27.22
CA ASP A 159 -21.65 -3.05 -28.32
C ASP A 159 -21.23 -1.65 -27.79
N THR A 160 -20.09 -1.18 -28.30
CA THR A 160 -19.48 0.11 -27.99
C THR A 160 -20.01 1.26 -28.83
N ASN A 161 -20.89 1.00 -29.80
CA ASN A 161 -21.56 2.05 -30.57
C ASN A 161 -22.36 2.97 -29.65
N TYR A 162 -22.22 4.28 -29.82
CA TYR A 162 -23.03 5.26 -29.12
C TYR A 162 -24.49 5.19 -29.63
N LEU A 163 -25.42 4.92 -28.72
CA LEU A 163 -26.85 4.73 -29.04
C LEU A 163 -27.69 5.98 -28.77
N GLY A 164 -27.15 6.95 -28.03
CA GLY A 164 -27.87 8.18 -27.69
C GLY A 164 -28.42 8.11 -26.28
N GLY A 165 -27.93 8.97 -25.40
CA GLY A 165 -28.31 9.01 -23.99
C GLY A 165 -27.48 10.02 -23.20
N SER A 166 -27.60 10.00 -21.87
CA SER A 166 -26.72 10.78 -20.99
C SER A 166 -25.29 10.24 -21.10
N CYS A 167 -24.37 11.06 -21.59
CA CYS A 167 -23.02 10.64 -21.91
C CYS A 167 -21.98 11.72 -21.56
N GLY A 168 -20.71 11.33 -21.58
CA GLY A 168 -19.62 12.26 -21.35
C GLY A 168 -18.26 11.71 -21.74
N THR A 169 -17.33 12.64 -21.92
CA THR A 169 -15.91 12.38 -22.17
C THR A 169 -15.12 12.80 -20.95
N TYR A 170 -14.26 11.91 -20.49
CA TYR A 170 -13.47 12.07 -19.27
C TYR A 170 -12.01 11.79 -19.54
N ALA A 171 -11.12 12.56 -18.93
CA ALA A 171 -9.69 12.40 -19.18
C ALA A 171 -8.81 12.65 -17.96
N ASP A 172 -7.71 11.89 -17.91
CA ASP A 172 -6.58 12.08 -17.02
C ASP A 172 -5.34 12.47 -17.86
N PRO A 173 -5.09 13.77 -18.03
CA PRO A 173 -3.91 14.29 -18.70
C PRO A 173 -2.64 14.05 -17.86
N GLY A 174 -2.03 12.90 -18.09
CA GLY A 174 -0.67 12.61 -17.67
C GLY A 174 0.35 13.40 -18.50
N PHE A 175 1.19 14.20 -17.83
CA PHE A 175 2.32 14.91 -18.45
C PHE A 175 3.65 14.29 -18.03
N GLY A 176 4.62 14.24 -18.96
CA GLY A 176 5.98 13.74 -18.68
C GLY A 176 6.10 12.22 -18.70
N SER A 177 6.29 11.59 -17.54
CA SER A 177 6.43 10.13 -17.41
C SER A 177 5.11 9.38 -17.27
N SER A 178 4.00 10.09 -16.98
CA SER A 178 2.66 9.51 -16.92
C SER A 178 2.03 9.43 -18.31
N LYS A 179 1.14 8.46 -18.51
CA LYS A 179 0.39 8.27 -19.76
C LYS A 179 -0.88 9.13 -19.75
N PHE A 180 -1.37 9.48 -20.93
CA PHE A 180 -2.66 10.14 -21.09
C PHE A 180 -3.76 9.08 -21.15
N GLY A 181 -4.71 9.14 -20.22
CA GLY A 181 -5.87 8.26 -20.20
C GLY A 181 -7.14 9.00 -20.59
N ARG A 182 -7.97 8.37 -21.42
CA ARG A 182 -9.27 8.92 -21.82
C ARG A 182 -10.33 7.84 -21.85
N ILE A 183 -11.50 8.16 -21.31
CA ILE A 183 -12.68 7.33 -21.41
C ILE A 183 -13.87 8.14 -21.92
N SER A 184 -14.79 7.48 -22.62
CA SER A 184 -16.12 8.02 -22.90
C SER A 184 -17.15 6.93 -22.72
N GLY A 185 -18.33 7.33 -22.29
CA GLY A 185 -19.40 6.39 -22.01
C GLY A 185 -20.76 7.05 -21.92
N GLU A 186 -21.78 6.20 -21.96
CA GLU A 186 -23.17 6.59 -21.85
C GLU A 186 -23.92 5.72 -20.83
N ILE A 187 -24.98 6.28 -20.25
CA ILE A 187 -25.86 5.55 -19.35
C ILE A 187 -27.02 4.97 -20.18
N ARG A 188 -27.14 3.64 -20.18
CA ARG A 188 -28.27 2.90 -20.79
C ARG A 188 -28.98 2.13 -19.68
N ASP A 189 -30.27 2.39 -19.47
CA ASP A 189 -31.09 1.73 -18.46
C ASP A 189 -30.46 1.70 -17.05
N GLY A 190 -29.73 2.77 -16.67
CA GLY A 190 -29.06 2.89 -15.38
C GLY A 190 -27.70 2.21 -15.27
N ILE A 191 -27.20 1.59 -16.36
CA ILE A 191 -25.87 0.98 -16.46
C ILE A 191 -24.95 1.89 -17.27
N ILE A 192 -23.70 2.06 -16.83
CA ILE A 192 -22.68 2.80 -17.57
C ILE A 192 -22.02 1.88 -18.59
N TYR A 193 -22.08 2.26 -19.86
CA TYR A 193 -21.41 1.60 -20.97
C TYR A 193 -20.22 2.45 -21.42
N ILE A 194 -19.03 1.87 -21.45
CA ILE A 194 -17.83 2.54 -21.96
C ILE A 194 -17.80 2.37 -23.47
N THR A 195 -17.97 3.45 -24.21
CA THR A 195 -17.99 3.47 -25.68
C THR A 195 -16.59 3.60 -26.25
N GLU A 196 -15.69 4.24 -25.51
CA GLU A 196 -14.30 4.45 -25.91
C GLU A 196 -13.37 4.47 -24.69
N ALA A 197 -12.24 3.77 -24.77
CA ALA A 197 -11.21 3.76 -23.74
C ALA A 197 -9.84 3.69 -24.40
N ASP A 198 -9.08 4.77 -24.29
CA ASP A 198 -7.77 4.89 -24.93
C ASP A 198 -6.70 5.27 -23.90
N GLU A 199 -5.49 4.76 -24.14
CA GLU A 199 -4.29 5.10 -23.39
C GLU A 199 -3.20 5.51 -24.38
N PHE A 200 -2.62 6.69 -24.18
CA PHE A 200 -1.61 7.24 -25.08
C PHE A 200 -0.30 7.50 -24.34
N THR A 201 0.80 6.98 -24.88
CA THR A 201 2.15 7.18 -24.32
C THR A 201 2.80 8.42 -24.92
N ARG A 202 3.06 9.44 -24.09
CA ARG A 202 3.88 10.61 -24.44
C ARG A 202 3.38 11.40 -25.66
N GLU A 203 2.08 11.66 -25.74
CA GLU A 203 1.55 12.50 -26.82
C GLU A 203 1.91 13.97 -26.66
N ALA A 204 1.97 14.68 -27.78
CA ALA A 204 2.05 16.13 -27.75
C ALA A 204 0.72 16.71 -27.21
N PRO A 205 0.74 17.78 -26.41
CA PRO A 205 -0.47 18.39 -25.86
C PRO A 205 -1.51 18.77 -26.93
N SER A 206 -1.08 19.14 -28.13
CA SER A 206 -1.97 19.42 -29.26
C SER A 206 -2.80 18.20 -29.67
N ASN A 207 -2.17 17.02 -29.71
CA ASN A 207 -2.83 15.78 -30.13
C ASN A 207 -3.83 15.34 -29.06
N MET A 208 -3.49 15.49 -27.77
CA MET A 208 -4.41 15.21 -26.67
C MET A 208 -5.68 16.07 -26.76
N LEU A 209 -5.53 17.35 -27.13
CA LEU A 209 -6.67 18.26 -27.36
C LEU A 209 -7.51 17.81 -28.57
N ASP A 210 -6.88 17.40 -29.66
CA ASP A 210 -7.57 16.91 -30.87
C ASP A 210 -8.36 15.62 -30.61
N VAL A 211 -7.79 14.71 -29.80
CA VAL A 211 -8.45 13.46 -29.36
C VAL A 211 -9.67 13.79 -28.50
N MET A 212 -9.52 14.70 -27.53
CA MET A 212 -10.63 15.16 -26.69
C MET A 212 -11.74 15.83 -27.51
N GLU A 213 -11.37 16.66 -28.49
CA GLU A 213 -12.31 17.32 -29.38
C GLU A 213 -13.08 16.31 -30.23
N THR A 214 -12.39 15.36 -30.84
CA THR A 214 -13.02 14.31 -31.66
C THR A 214 -14.01 13.49 -30.84
N SER A 215 -13.64 13.11 -29.62
CA SER A 215 -14.52 12.34 -28.75
C SER A 215 -15.69 13.18 -28.24
N TRP A 216 -15.44 14.42 -27.81
CA TRP A 216 -16.50 15.31 -27.36
C TRP A 216 -17.49 15.63 -28.49
N GLN A 217 -17.06 15.78 -29.74
CA GLN A 217 -17.96 16.03 -30.86
C GLN A 217 -18.95 14.87 -31.14
N ARG A 218 -18.60 13.64 -30.77
CA ARG A 218 -19.51 12.47 -30.88
C ARG A 218 -20.62 12.49 -29.83
N HIS A 219 -20.28 12.96 -28.63
CA HIS A 219 -21.16 12.92 -27.47
C HIS A 219 -21.91 14.25 -27.24
N LYS A 220 -21.28 15.39 -27.54
CA LYS A 220 -21.70 16.80 -27.37
C LYS A 220 -22.35 17.10 -26.01
N GLN A 221 -21.91 16.41 -24.98
CA GLN A 221 -22.42 16.56 -23.61
C GLN A 221 -21.25 16.86 -22.67
N ASN A 222 -21.18 16.16 -21.53
CA ASN A 222 -20.26 16.44 -20.45
C ASN A 222 -18.81 16.21 -20.87
N CYS A 223 -17.93 17.16 -20.50
CA CYS A 223 -16.48 17.02 -20.64
C CYS A 223 -15.86 17.29 -19.27
N LYS A 224 -15.22 16.30 -18.66
CA LYS A 224 -14.59 16.46 -17.35
C LYS A 224 -13.15 15.97 -17.34
N VAL A 225 -12.28 16.66 -16.63
CA VAL A 225 -10.82 16.44 -16.63
C VAL A 225 -10.31 16.54 -15.20
N ASP A 226 -9.22 15.85 -14.84
CA ASP A 226 -8.56 16.09 -13.56
C ASP A 226 -8.27 17.58 -13.34
N ALA A 227 -8.79 18.12 -12.23
CA ALA A 227 -8.67 19.52 -11.84
C ALA A 227 -7.21 19.98 -11.66
N ASN A 228 -6.27 19.06 -11.40
CA ASN A 228 -4.85 19.39 -11.31
C ASN A 228 -4.27 19.91 -12.64
N ASN A 229 -4.96 19.68 -13.77
CA ASN A 229 -4.49 20.01 -15.11
C ASN A 229 -5.20 21.25 -15.68
N THR A 230 -5.14 22.35 -14.93
CA THR A 230 -5.84 23.62 -15.24
C THR A 230 -5.49 24.22 -16.60
N GLY A 231 -4.24 24.07 -17.07
CA GLY A 231 -3.82 24.53 -18.40
C GLY A 231 -4.55 23.80 -19.52
N PHE A 232 -4.66 22.48 -19.42
CA PHE A 232 -5.36 21.64 -20.39
C PHE A 232 -6.87 21.96 -20.43
N ILE A 233 -7.49 22.16 -19.27
CA ILE A 233 -8.89 22.59 -19.17
C ILE A 233 -9.10 23.95 -19.84
N LYS A 234 -8.19 24.89 -19.65
CA LYS A 234 -8.25 26.21 -20.28
C LYS A 234 -8.16 26.10 -21.80
N ASP A 235 -7.24 25.28 -22.30
CA ASP A 235 -7.04 25.09 -23.74
C ASP A 235 -8.26 24.43 -24.41
N LEU A 236 -8.92 23.47 -23.75
CA LEU A 236 -10.18 22.90 -24.21
C LEU A 236 -11.30 23.94 -24.28
N ASN A 237 -11.43 24.78 -23.25
CA ASN A 237 -12.42 25.87 -23.24
C ASN A 237 -12.16 26.92 -24.32
N LEU A 238 -10.89 27.22 -24.64
CA LEU A 238 -10.53 28.09 -25.76
C LEU A 238 -10.92 27.51 -27.12
N ARG A 239 -10.97 26.18 -27.24
CA ARG A 239 -11.48 25.46 -28.43
C ARG A 239 -13.01 25.34 -28.45
N GLY A 240 -13.72 25.89 -27.46
CA GLY A 240 -15.17 25.83 -27.38
C GLY A 240 -15.73 24.55 -26.75
N ILE A 241 -14.89 23.73 -26.11
CA ILE A 241 -15.31 22.54 -25.39
C ILE A 241 -15.50 22.92 -23.91
N PRO A 242 -16.72 22.79 -23.34
CA PRO A 242 -17.00 23.21 -21.96
C PRO A 242 -16.44 22.19 -20.95
N ALA A 243 -15.12 22.17 -20.77
CA ALA A 243 -14.43 21.25 -19.88
C ALA A 243 -14.49 21.72 -18.41
N LEU A 244 -14.88 20.80 -17.52
CA LEU A 244 -14.93 21.00 -16.07
C LEU A 244 -13.83 20.21 -15.35
N GLY A 245 -13.16 20.83 -14.37
CA GLY A 245 -12.22 20.13 -13.49
C GLY A 245 -12.92 19.28 -12.44
N ILE A 246 -12.49 18.03 -12.24
CA ILE A 246 -12.86 17.18 -11.10
C ILE A 246 -11.64 16.96 -10.21
N ALA A 247 -11.77 17.25 -8.92
CA ALA A 247 -10.80 16.83 -7.91
C ALA A 247 -11.23 15.49 -7.31
N PHE A 248 -10.41 14.45 -7.51
CA PHE A 248 -10.67 13.14 -6.92
C PHE A 248 -10.38 13.18 -5.41
N GLY A 249 -11.36 12.80 -4.58
CA GLY A 249 -11.24 12.75 -3.11
C GLY A 249 -11.97 13.86 -2.35
N GLU A 250 -12.51 14.86 -3.03
CA GLU A 250 -13.43 15.84 -2.45
C GLU A 250 -14.87 15.55 -2.93
N THR A 251 -15.85 15.64 -2.03
CA THR A 251 -17.27 15.61 -2.42
C THR A 251 -17.56 16.86 -3.25
N VAL A 252 -17.58 16.71 -4.57
CA VAL A 252 -17.97 17.80 -5.47
C VAL A 252 -19.46 18.08 -5.28
N PRO A 253 -19.88 19.31 -4.96
CA PRO A 253 -21.28 19.68 -5.04
C PRO A 253 -21.68 19.71 -6.51
N GLU A 254 -22.55 18.81 -6.93
CA GLU A 254 -23.18 18.91 -8.26
C GLU A 254 -24.21 20.05 -8.22
N THR A 255 -23.93 21.13 -8.93
CA THR A 255 -24.99 22.06 -9.36
C THR A 255 -25.47 21.63 -10.74
N GLU A 256 -26.44 20.72 -10.78
CA GLU A 256 -27.31 20.49 -11.93
C GLU A 256 -28.77 20.58 -11.50
N GLY A 257 -29.42 21.72 -11.76
CA GLY A 257 -30.89 21.82 -11.77
C GLY A 257 -31.64 21.53 -10.46
N SER A 258 -32.97 21.64 -10.53
CA SER A 258 -33.89 21.73 -9.37
C SER A 258 -34.35 20.40 -8.76
N ALA A 259 -33.61 19.31 -8.97
CA ALA A 259 -33.95 18.00 -8.38
C ALA A 259 -32.74 17.42 -7.65
N THR A 260 -32.78 17.51 -6.32
CA THR A 260 -31.71 17.06 -5.43
C THR A 260 -31.72 15.53 -5.33
N THR A 261 -30.93 14.84 -6.14
CA THR A 261 -30.61 13.43 -5.91
C THR A 261 -29.18 13.34 -5.40
N ILE A 262 -29.03 13.02 -4.12
CA ILE A 262 -27.75 12.85 -3.44
C ILE A 262 -27.40 11.37 -3.49
N THR A 263 -26.31 10.99 -4.15
CA THR A 263 -25.76 9.63 -4.00
C THR A 263 -24.24 9.67 -3.82
N LEU A 264 -23.84 9.59 -2.55
CA LEU A 264 -22.70 8.79 -2.08
C LEU A 264 -23.01 8.43 -0.61
N ARG A 265 -23.82 7.39 -0.42
CA ARG A 265 -23.91 6.70 0.87
C ARG A 265 -23.72 5.22 0.66
N ARG A 266 -22.55 4.73 1.03
CA ARG A 266 -22.45 3.47 1.77
C ARG A 266 -21.66 3.72 3.04
N LYS A 267 -22.36 4.21 4.08
CA LYS A 267 -22.12 3.63 5.41
C LYS A 267 -22.74 2.24 5.31
N CYS A 268 -21.94 1.21 5.14
CA CYS A 268 -22.44 -0.13 5.37
C CYS A 268 -22.60 -0.34 6.88
N PRO A 269 -23.65 -1.05 7.33
CA PRO A 269 -23.69 -1.66 8.66
C PRO A 269 -22.58 -2.72 8.82
#